data_AF-A0A7L4NVD2-F1
#
_entry.id   AF-A0A7L4NVD2-F1
#
_cell.length_a   1.000
_cell.length_b   1.000
_cell.length_c   1.000
_cell.angle_alpha   90.00
_cell.angle_beta   90.00
_cell.angle_gamma   90.00
#
_symmetry.space_group_name_H-M   'P 1'
#
loop_
_entity.id
_entity.type
_entity.pdbx_description
1 polymer ?
#
loop_
_entity_poly.entity_id
_entity_poly.type
_entity_poly.pdbx_seq_one_letter_code
_entity_poly.pdbx_strand_id
1 'polypeptide(L)'
;MKIYILSSGKYGKRIVNNLATTLSSQMIGIHEVEEDLPEFIEDLTPYIPENLPESDLVIAVGLKGDINLIVLEVARKTGAKSVIISINDHTNLPPGLRKEIEEDALDINVVFAKPFCSLKPTGDQYIDEFTQNFGKPELEIEFDQLTGNQDEEIGAELIKKVTVKRDAPCGCTAFVSQELEGVPVTEAEFIAAEKFHNYPCLASMAKDPELNDAILHVAGYQIREAVKKALSFTCKSAVVDEECCMGEDGCEHLCLGVCPQVNAGNGTIIIQADGKAYIDPASCGSCQLCIRECPYGCIEIVEEKMDLEKKSIKII
;
A
#
# COMPACT_ATOMS: atom_id res chain seq x y z
N MET A 1 -0.63 -9.38 20.73
CA MET A 1 0.58 -9.82 20.00
C MET A 1 1.87 -9.22 20.57
N LYS A 2 3.00 -9.95 20.52
CA LYS A 2 4.38 -9.47 20.78
C LYS A 2 5.15 -9.30 19.47
N ILE A 3 5.76 -8.14 19.26
CA ILE A 3 6.41 -7.77 18.00
C ILE A 3 7.92 -7.57 18.21
N TYR A 4 8.73 -8.26 17.41
CA TYR A 4 10.16 -8.00 17.30
C TYR A 4 10.48 -7.33 15.96
N ILE A 5 11.29 -6.27 15.96
CA ILE A 5 11.55 -5.50 14.74
C ILE A 5 13.04 -5.53 14.37
N LEU A 6 13.32 -5.92 13.14
CA LEU A 6 14.59 -5.70 12.47
C LEU A 6 14.47 -4.42 11.64
N SER A 7 15.29 -3.42 11.93
CA SER A 7 15.21 -2.11 11.29
C SER A 7 16.55 -1.70 10.73
N SER A 8 16.57 -1.10 9.54
CA SER A 8 17.77 -0.41 9.04
C SER A 8 17.44 0.97 8.47
N GLY A 9 18.35 1.88 8.75
CA GLY A 9 18.42 3.23 8.23
C GLY A 9 17.22 4.14 8.43
N LYS A 10 17.18 5.22 7.63
CA LYS A 10 16.15 6.27 7.74
C LYS A 10 14.74 5.73 7.51
N TYR A 11 14.59 4.76 6.61
CA TYR A 11 13.30 4.14 6.32
C TYR A 11 12.79 3.36 7.54
N GLY A 12 13.60 2.45 8.09
CA GLY A 12 13.26 1.66 9.26
C GLY A 12 12.96 2.54 10.48
N LYS A 13 13.82 3.53 10.77
CA LYS A 13 13.60 4.50 11.87
C LYS A 13 12.26 5.20 11.79
N ARG A 14 11.85 5.65 10.60
CA ARG A 14 10.57 6.33 10.41
C ARG A 14 9.39 5.42 10.74
N ILE A 15 9.44 4.18 10.27
CA ILE A 15 8.38 3.20 10.55
C ILE A 15 8.35 2.87 12.04
N VAL A 16 9.48 2.49 12.63
CA VAL A 16 9.58 2.16 14.06
C VAL A 16 8.99 3.29 14.93
N ASN A 17 9.33 4.54 14.62
CA ASN A 17 8.81 5.69 15.35
C ASN A 17 7.28 5.81 15.24
N ASN A 18 6.71 5.61 14.05
CA ASN A 18 5.26 5.68 13.88
C ASN A 18 4.54 4.49 14.52
N LEU A 19 5.07 3.27 14.36
CA LEU A 19 4.52 2.07 15.00
C LEU A 19 4.48 2.24 16.53
N ALA A 20 5.51 2.82 17.13
CA ALA A 20 5.58 3.05 18.58
C ALA A 20 4.46 3.95 19.12
N THR A 21 3.86 4.82 18.30
CA THR A 21 2.74 5.68 18.71
C THR A 21 1.51 4.87 19.13
N THR A 22 1.35 3.66 18.59
CA THR A 22 0.16 2.81 18.79
C THR A 22 0.53 1.44 19.41
N LEU A 23 1.65 0.86 19.01
CA LEU A 23 2.06 -0.51 19.35
C LEU A 23 3.24 -0.59 20.32
N SER A 24 3.62 0.51 20.98
CA SER A 24 4.76 0.52 21.93
C SER A 24 4.67 -0.57 23.00
N SER A 25 3.48 -0.87 23.52
CA SER A 25 3.27 -1.94 24.50
C SER A 25 3.42 -3.36 23.94
N GLN A 26 3.34 -3.53 22.62
CA GLN A 26 3.49 -4.79 21.91
C GLN A 26 4.92 -5.00 21.40
N MET A 27 5.69 -3.93 21.20
CA MET A 27 7.08 -3.97 20.73
C MET A 27 8.01 -4.45 21.85
N ILE A 28 8.44 -5.70 21.78
CA ILE A 28 9.29 -6.34 22.81
C ILE A 28 10.79 -6.15 22.56
N GLY A 29 11.16 -5.73 21.35
CA GLY A 29 12.55 -5.56 20.95
C GLY A 29 12.68 -4.94 19.56
N ILE A 30 13.71 -4.13 19.39
CA ILE A 30 14.12 -3.56 18.11
C ILE A 30 15.62 -3.82 17.98
N HIS A 31 16.04 -4.36 16.85
CA HIS A 31 17.43 -4.48 16.49
C HIS A 31 17.72 -3.65 15.25
N GLU A 32 18.63 -2.70 15.39
CA GLU A 32 19.09 -1.85 14.30
C GLU A 32 20.25 -2.54 13.58
N VAL A 33 20.04 -2.83 12.30
CA VAL A 33 21.04 -3.40 11.40
C VAL A 33 21.75 -2.27 10.67
N GLU A 34 23.08 -2.35 10.59
CA GLU A 34 23.90 -1.34 9.90
C GLU A 34 23.52 -1.19 8.42
N GLU A 35 23.58 0.04 7.89
CA GLU A 35 23.25 0.32 6.49
C GLU A 35 24.39 -0.04 5.52
N ASP A 36 25.65 0.06 5.98
CA ASP A 36 26.84 -0.09 5.14
C ASP A 36 27.30 -1.56 5.10
N LEU A 37 26.40 -2.43 4.65
CA LEU A 37 26.66 -3.84 4.46
C LEU A 37 26.81 -4.17 2.96
N PRO A 38 27.70 -5.12 2.61
CA PRO A 38 27.76 -5.61 1.24
C PRO A 38 26.45 -6.31 0.88
N GLU A 39 26.07 -6.27 -0.40
CA GLU A 39 24.86 -6.94 -0.88
C GLU A 39 24.95 -8.47 -0.75
N PHE A 40 26.16 -9.02 -0.84
CA PHE A 40 26.47 -10.44 -0.63
C PHE A 40 27.21 -10.64 0.70
N ILE A 41 26.71 -11.54 1.55
CA ILE A 41 27.28 -11.83 2.86
C ILE A 41 27.56 -13.34 3.01
N GLU A 42 28.83 -13.71 3.16
CA GLU A 42 29.23 -15.13 3.27
C GLU A 42 28.77 -15.79 4.58
N ASP A 43 28.83 -15.08 5.70
CA ASP A 43 28.38 -15.56 7.00
C ASP A 43 27.43 -14.56 7.65
N LEU A 44 26.18 -14.96 7.79
CA LEU A 44 25.11 -14.16 8.38
C LEU A 44 25.04 -14.29 9.92
N THR A 45 25.74 -15.27 10.50
CA THR A 45 25.71 -15.56 11.94
C THR A 45 26.00 -14.35 12.82
N PRO A 46 26.99 -13.48 12.52
CA PRO A 46 27.31 -12.31 13.33
C PRO A 46 26.20 -11.26 13.39
N TYR A 47 25.28 -11.28 12.42
CA TYR A 47 24.19 -10.32 12.31
C TYR A 47 22.90 -10.77 13.00
N ILE A 48 22.84 -12.02 13.47
CA ILE A 48 21.70 -12.53 14.24
C ILE A 48 21.85 -12.06 15.70
N PRO A 49 20.87 -11.34 16.27
CA PRO A 49 20.95 -10.91 17.67
C PRO A 49 21.02 -12.10 18.63
N GLU A 50 21.85 -12.02 19.66
CA GLU A 50 22.04 -13.12 20.62
C GLU A 50 20.87 -13.27 21.61
N ASN A 51 20.37 -12.15 22.15
CA ASN A 51 19.36 -12.13 23.20
C ASN A 51 17.98 -11.80 22.61
N LEU A 52 17.40 -12.77 21.93
CA LEU A 52 16.10 -12.65 21.27
C LEU A 52 14.94 -13.01 22.24
N PRO A 53 14.05 -12.06 22.58
CA PRO A 53 12.87 -12.37 23.39
C PRO A 53 11.80 -13.10 22.57
N GLU A 54 10.95 -13.89 23.23
CA GLU A 54 9.84 -14.59 22.56
C GLU A 54 8.88 -13.59 21.89
N SER A 55 8.62 -13.78 20.59
CA SER A 55 7.74 -12.92 19.80
C SER A 55 6.73 -13.70 18.98
N ASP A 56 5.62 -13.06 18.63
CA ASP A 56 4.57 -13.63 17.79
C ASP A 56 4.75 -13.24 16.31
N LEU A 57 5.23 -12.02 16.09
CA LEU A 57 5.41 -11.38 14.79
C LEU A 57 6.81 -10.75 14.69
N VAL A 58 7.54 -11.07 13.62
CA VAL A 58 8.77 -10.35 13.25
C VAL A 58 8.48 -9.39 12.10
N ILE A 59 8.92 -8.13 12.23
CA ILE A 59 8.80 -7.13 11.17
C ILE A 59 10.20 -6.70 10.73
N ALA A 60 10.50 -6.83 9.44
CA ALA A 60 11.75 -6.39 8.84
C ALA A 60 11.53 -5.16 7.95
N VAL A 61 12.19 -4.05 8.30
CA VAL A 61 12.03 -2.75 7.62
C VAL A 61 13.36 -2.13 7.23
N GLY A 62 13.50 -1.77 5.96
CA GLY A 62 14.67 -1.05 5.45
C GLY A 62 15.93 -1.89 5.23
N LEU A 63 15.86 -3.22 5.43
CA LEU A 63 16.96 -4.14 5.14
C LEU A 63 17.24 -4.19 3.62
N LYS A 64 18.52 -4.36 3.24
CA LYS A 64 18.98 -4.40 1.84
C LYS A 64 19.90 -5.59 1.59
N GLY A 65 19.62 -6.38 0.56
CA GLY A 65 20.46 -7.51 0.14
C GLY A 65 20.36 -8.70 1.09
N ASP A 66 21.41 -9.53 1.12
CA ASP A 66 21.45 -10.83 1.83
C ASP A 66 21.14 -10.74 3.32
N ILE A 67 21.28 -9.55 3.93
CA ILE A 67 20.91 -9.36 5.34
C ILE A 67 19.43 -9.66 5.62
N ASN A 68 18.56 -9.67 4.60
CA ASN A 68 17.17 -10.11 4.74
C ASN A 68 17.04 -11.60 5.11
N LEU A 69 18.05 -12.43 4.86
CA LEU A 69 18.02 -13.87 5.19
C LEU A 69 18.03 -14.13 6.69
N ILE A 70 18.52 -13.18 7.52
CA ILE A 70 18.48 -13.34 8.98
C ILE A 70 17.06 -13.33 9.54
N VAL A 71 16.09 -12.79 8.80
CA VAL A 71 14.72 -12.56 9.27
C VAL A 71 14.05 -13.86 9.68
N LEU A 72 14.24 -14.93 8.90
CA LEU A 72 13.69 -16.25 9.22
C LEU A 72 14.35 -16.87 10.44
N GLU A 73 15.67 -16.76 10.55
CA GLU A 73 16.38 -17.30 11.70
C GLU A 73 16.01 -16.56 12.99
N VAL A 74 15.81 -15.24 12.92
CA VAL A 74 15.25 -14.44 14.03
C VAL A 74 13.84 -14.89 14.37
N ALA A 75 12.97 -15.14 13.37
CA ALA A 75 11.63 -15.67 13.62
C ALA A 75 11.66 -17.03 14.33
N ARG A 76 12.51 -17.97 13.87
CA ARG A 76 12.68 -19.29 14.52
C ARG A 76 13.15 -19.17 15.96
N LYS A 77 14.18 -18.35 16.21
CA LYS A 77 14.76 -18.15 17.56
C LYS A 77 13.83 -17.44 18.53
N THR A 78 12.98 -16.53 18.03
CA THR A 78 11.96 -15.84 18.84
C THR A 78 10.67 -16.66 18.99
N GLY A 79 10.50 -17.75 18.21
CA GLY A 79 9.27 -18.54 18.19
C GLY A 79 8.13 -17.94 17.36
N ALA A 80 8.39 -16.85 16.63
CA ALA A 80 7.40 -16.19 15.80
C ALA A 80 6.91 -17.10 14.67
N LYS A 81 5.61 -17.03 14.38
CA LYS A 81 4.98 -17.79 13.29
C LYS A 81 4.59 -16.93 12.09
N SER A 82 4.77 -15.62 12.20
CA SER A 82 4.42 -14.68 11.16
C SER A 82 5.52 -13.65 10.99
N VAL A 83 5.80 -13.28 9.74
CA VAL A 83 6.85 -12.34 9.35
C VAL A 83 6.29 -11.36 8.33
N ILE A 84 6.57 -10.07 8.53
CA ILE A 84 6.34 -9.04 7.52
C ILE A 84 7.68 -8.48 7.07
N ILE A 85 7.96 -8.52 5.77
CA ILE A 85 9.14 -7.90 5.18
C ILE A 85 8.67 -6.76 4.27
N SER A 86 9.03 -5.53 4.61
CA SER A 86 8.68 -4.36 3.80
C SER A 86 9.65 -4.16 2.65
N ILE A 87 9.16 -3.82 1.47
CA ILE A 87 9.97 -3.48 0.30
C ILE A 87 9.67 -2.05 -0.11
N ASN A 88 10.62 -1.15 0.16
CA ASN A 88 10.53 0.26 -0.25
C ASN A 88 11.40 0.61 -1.45
N ASP A 89 12.39 -0.23 -1.77
CA ASP A 89 13.16 -0.18 -3.02
C ASP A 89 13.21 -1.59 -3.62
N HIS A 90 13.02 -1.68 -4.93
CA HIS A 90 13.06 -2.94 -5.68
C HIS A 90 14.41 -3.68 -5.59
N THR A 91 15.48 -2.95 -5.30
CA THR A 91 16.83 -3.49 -5.11
C THR A 91 17.06 -4.06 -3.70
N ASN A 92 16.21 -3.70 -2.72
CA ASN A 92 16.38 -4.15 -1.34
C ASN A 92 16.14 -5.65 -1.18
N LEU A 93 15.16 -6.18 -1.92
CA LEU A 93 14.80 -7.59 -1.91
C LEU A 93 14.44 -8.07 -3.33
N PRO A 94 15.46 -8.42 -4.14
CA PRO A 94 15.26 -8.93 -5.48
C PRO A 94 14.44 -10.23 -5.51
N PRO A 95 13.75 -10.56 -6.61
CA PRO A 95 12.90 -11.74 -6.69
C PRO A 95 13.57 -13.07 -6.35
N GLY A 96 14.85 -13.24 -6.72
CA GLY A 96 15.63 -14.43 -6.38
C GLY A 96 15.79 -14.61 -4.87
N LEU A 97 16.16 -13.54 -4.17
CA LEU A 97 16.32 -13.54 -2.72
C LEU A 97 14.97 -13.69 -2.00
N ARG A 98 13.91 -13.05 -2.53
CA ARG A 98 12.54 -13.23 -2.02
C ARG A 98 12.13 -14.71 -2.07
N LYS A 99 12.37 -15.36 -3.22
CA LYS A 99 12.04 -16.76 -3.43
C LYS A 99 12.81 -17.68 -2.49
N GLU A 100 14.09 -17.38 -2.22
CA GLU A 100 14.88 -18.12 -1.24
C GLU A 100 14.28 -18.04 0.17
N ILE A 101 13.85 -16.85 0.61
CA ILE A 101 13.13 -16.68 1.88
C ILE A 101 11.80 -17.44 1.88
N GLU A 102 11.04 -17.40 0.79
CA GLU A 102 9.77 -18.15 0.67
C GLU A 102 9.98 -19.67 0.80
N GLU A 103 11.03 -20.21 0.18
CA GLU A 103 11.36 -21.63 0.22
C GLU A 103 11.88 -22.08 1.60
N ASP A 104 12.62 -21.22 2.30
CA ASP A 104 13.14 -21.51 3.65
C ASP A 104 12.14 -21.23 4.78
N ALA A 105 11.03 -20.53 4.51
CA ALA A 105 10.03 -20.16 5.51
C ALA A 105 9.38 -21.36 6.22
N LEU A 106 9.24 -22.50 5.55
CA LEU A 106 8.63 -23.74 6.06
C LEU A 106 7.25 -23.52 6.72
N ASP A 107 7.19 -23.46 8.06
CA ASP A 107 5.98 -23.29 8.86
C ASP A 107 5.73 -21.84 9.33
N ILE A 108 6.58 -20.91 8.90
CA ILE A 108 6.47 -19.48 9.18
C ILE A 108 5.72 -18.82 8.01
N ASN A 109 4.66 -18.09 8.32
CA ASN A 109 3.95 -17.32 7.32
C ASN A 109 4.69 -16.01 7.02
N VAL A 110 5.15 -15.83 5.78
CA VAL A 110 5.93 -14.64 5.37
C VAL A 110 5.13 -13.82 4.37
N VAL A 111 5.00 -12.52 4.64
CA VAL A 111 4.38 -11.55 3.72
C VAL A 111 5.37 -10.49 3.30
N PHE A 112 5.50 -10.30 1.99
CA PHE A 112 6.30 -9.25 1.39
C PHE A 112 5.40 -8.06 1.03
N ALA A 113 5.50 -6.98 1.79
CA ALA A 113 4.65 -5.80 1.61
C ALA A 113 5.36 -4.76 0.72
N LYS A 114 4.86 -4.59 -0.53
CA LYS A 114 5.48 -3.76 -1.55
C LYS A 114 4.48 -2.80 -2.23
N PRO A 115 4.47 -1.50 -1.87
CA PRO A 115 5.07 -0.90 -0.67
C PRO A 115 4.41 -1.41 0.62
N PHE A 116 5.00 -1.09 1.77
CA PHE A 116 4.45 -1.50 3.07
C PHE A 116 3.01 -1.02 3.31
N CYS A 117 2.65 0.17 2.83
CA CYS A 117 1.28 0.67 2.87
C CYS A 117 0.32 -0.01 1.87
N SER A 118 0.71 -1.12 1.22
CA SER A 118 -0.21 -1.98 0.46
C SER A 118 -0.56 -3.27 1.21
N LEU A 119 -0.01 -3.48 2.42
CA LEU A 119 -0.31 -4.64 3.24
C LEU A 119 -1.81 -4.71 3.58
N LYS A 120 -2.42 -5.86 3.33
CA LYS A 120 -3.82 -6.18 3.61
C LYS A 120 -3.90 -7.37 4.58
N PRO A 121 -5.06 -7.59 5.21
CA PRO A 121 -5.32 -8.85 5.90
C PRO A 121 -5.07 -10.05 4.99
N THR A 122 -4.44 -11.09 5.54
CA THR A 122 -4.06 -12.32 4.84
C THR A 122 -4.75 -13.55 5.41
N GLY A 123 -5.49 -13.41 6.53
CA GLY A 123 -6.09 -14.52 7.28
C GLY A 123 -5.17 -15.08 8.37
N ASP A 124 -3.95 -14.55 8.48
CA ASP A 124 -3.03 -14.82 9.57
C ASP A 124 -3.34 -13.94 10.78
N GLN A 125 -3.50 -14.54 11.95
CA GLN A 125 -3.94 -13.82 13.14
C GLN A 125 -3.07 -12.61 13.51
N TYR A 126 -1.76 -12.70 13.33
CA TYR A 126 -0.81 -11.67 13.80
C TYR A 126 -0.63 -10.58 12.75
N ILE A 127 -0.58 -10.95 11.47
CA ILE A 127 -0.59 -9.98 10.37
C ILE A 127 -1.93 -9.25 10.35
N ASP A 128 -3.05 -9.94 10.54
CA ASP A 128 -4.37 -9.33 10.57
C ASP A 128 -4.51 -8.39 11.79
N GLU A 129 -4.05 -8.78 12.99
CA GLU A 129 -3.99 -7.89 14.17
C GLU A 129 -3.13 -6.64 13.90
N PHE A 130 -1.97 -6.78 13.25
CA PHE A 130 -1.15 -5.64 12.82
C PHE A 130 -1.92 -4.74 11.85
N THR A 131 -2.59 -5.32 10.86
CA THR A 131 -3.38 -4.57 9.88
C THR A 131 -4.61 -3.91 10.47
N GLN A 132 -5.01 -4.14 11.72
CA GLN A 132 -6.04 -3.30 12.33
C GLN A 132 -5.59 -1.84 12.51
N ASN A 133 -4.28 -1.62 12.67
CA ASN A 133 -3.70 -0.29 12.92
C ASN A 133 -2.88 0.23 11.74
N PHE A 134 -2.08 -0.64 11.08
CA PHE A 134 -1.13 -0.23 10.06
C PHE A 134 -1.17 -1.09 8.79
N GLY A 135 -1.11 -0.47 7.62
CA GLY A 135 -1.08 -1.17 6.34
C GLY A 135 -1.69 -0.33 5.23
N LYS A 136 -2.57 -0.94 4.45
CA LYS A 136 -3.35 -0.22 3.43
C LYS A 136 -4.26 0.84 4.07
N PRO A 137 -4.09 2.14 3.76
CA PRO A 137 -4.82 3.22 4.41
C PRO A 137 -6.34 3.03 4.39
N GLU A 138 -6.97 3.37 5.52
CA GLU A 138 -8.43 3.34 5.67
C GLU A 138 -8.87 4.59 6.44
N LEU A 139 -9.81 5.34 5.86
CA LEU A 139 -10.27 6.64 6.36
C LEU A 139 -11.79 6.66 6.49
N GLU A 140 -12.25 7.48 7.41
CA GLU A 140 -13.65 7.89 7.55
C GLU A 140 -13.69 9.42 7.47
N ILE A 141 -14.46 9.96 6.53
CA ILE A 141 -14.52 11.41 6.26
C ILE A 141 -15.94 11.90 6.55
N GLU A 142 -16.04 12.86 7.45
CA GLU A 142 -17.26 13.61 7.72
C GLU A 142 -17.16 14.96 6.98
N PHE A 143 -18.21 15.36 6.27
CA PHE A 143 -18.29 16.63 5.56
C PHE A 143 -19.66 17.30 5.78
N ASP A 144 -19.67 18.63 5.81
CA ASP A 144 -20.88 19.44 5.99
C ASP A 144 -21.05 20.37 4.78
N GLN A 145 -22.30 20.70 4.45
CA GLN A 145 -22.59 21.81 3.56
C GLN A 145 -22.35 23.12 4.28
N LEU A 146 -21.53 24.00 3.71
CA LEU A 146 -21.64 25.42 4.01
C LEU A 146 -22.89 25.94 3.30
N THR A 147 -23.91 26.35 4.05
CA THR A 147 -24.93 27.25 3.48
C THR A 147 -24.23 28.59 3.25
N GLY A 148 -23.97 28.93 1.99
CA GLY A 148 -23.57 30.29 1.62
C GLY A 148 -24.58 31.31 2.14
N ASN A 149 -24.16 32.56 2.32
CA ASN A 149 -25.10 33.65 2.56
C ASN A 149 -26.19 33.62 1.47
N GLN A 150 -27.40 34.11 1.79
CA GLN A 150 -28.65 33.98 1.02
C GLN A 150 -28.60 34.40 -0.47
N ASP A 151 -27.45 34.89 -0.96
CA ASP A 151 -27.20 35.32 -2.33
C ASP A 151 -26.24 34.39 -3.13
N GLU A 152 -25.70 33.31 -2.54
CA GLU A 152 -24.85 32.33 -3.25
C GLU A 152 -25.53 30.94 -3.30
N GLU A 153 -26.06 30.61 -4.48
CA GLU A 153 -26.60 29.29 -4.81
C GLU A 153 -25.49 28.21 -4.67
N ILE A 154 -25.70 27.29 -3.72
CA ILE A 154 -24.94 26.05 -3.45
C ILE A 154 -23.52 26.30 -2.91
N GLY A 155 -23.38 26.38 -1.59
CA GLY A 155 -22.05 26.36 -0.98
C GLY A 155 -21.38 24.98 -1.11
N ALA A 156 -20.06 24.97 -1.16
CA ALA A 156 -19.28 23.75 -1.31
C ALA A 156 -19.40 22.84 -0.07
N GLU A 157 -19.46 21.52 -0.29
CA GLU A 157 -19.30 20.52 0.77
C GLU A 157 -17.83 20.50 1.20
N LEU A 158 -17.58 20.84 2.47
CA LEU A 158 -16.24 20.86 3.03
C LEU A 158 -16.04 19.69 3.98
N ILE A 159 -14.85 19.10 3.95
CA ILE A 159 -14.42 18.11 4.93
C ILE A 159 -14.37 18.77 6.29
N LYS A 160 -15.15 18.25 7.24
CA LYS A 160 -15.18 18.71 8.62
C LYS A 160 -14.15 17.97 9.46
N LYS A 161 -14.01 16.66 9.23
CA LYS A 161 -13.19 15.79 10.05
C LYS A 161 -12.75 14.57 9.26
N VAL A 162 -11.51 14.16 9.46
CA VAL A 162 -10.97 12.92 8.93
C VAL A 162 -10.53 12.02 10.08
N THR A 163 -11.11 10.84 10.17
CA THR A 163 -10.72 9.81 11.15
C THR A 163 -9.91 8.72 10.46
N VAL A 164 -8.67 8.51 10.93
CA VAL A 164 -7.81 7.43 10.45
C VAL A 164 -8.23 6.12 11.11
N LYS A 165 -8.72 5.16 10.32
CA LYS A 165 -9.05 3.80 10.78
C LYS A 165 -7.83 2.88 10.67
N ARG A 166 -7.01 3.10 9.64
CA ARG A 166 -5.73 2.40 9.44
C ARG A 166 -4.72 3.36 8.82
N ASP A 167 -3.56 3.49 9.46
CA ASP A 167 -2.49 4.36 9.00
C ASP A 167 -1.51 3.62 8.09
N ALA A 168 -0.79 4.35 7.25
CA ALA A 168 0.39 3.80 6.61
C ALA A 168 1.45 3.53 7.69
N PRO A 169 2.24 2.44 7.61
CA PRO A 169 3.26 2.13 8.63
C PRO A 169 4.27 3.26 8.90
N CYS A 170 4.48 4.16 7.94
CA CYS A 170 5.36 5.32 8.09
C CYS A 170 4.71 6.55 8.74
N GLY A 171 3.38 6.64 8.82
CA GLY A 171 2.65 7.81 9.34
C GLY A 171 2.09 8.73 8.26
N CYS A 172 2.20 8.36 6.98
CA CYS A 172 1.77 9.21 5.86
C CYS A 172 0.27 9.47 5.86
N THR A 173 -0.56 8.48 6.19
CA THR A 173 -2.01 8.62 6.17
C THR A 173 -2.48 9.58 7.24
N ALA A 174 -1.93 9.48 8.46
CA ALA A 174 -2.20 10.43 9.54
C ALA A 174 -1.80 11.86 9.15
N PHE A 175 -0.63 12.04 8.53
CA PHE A 175 -0.18 13.35 8.03
C PHE A 175 -1.15 13.93 6.99
N VAL A 176 -1.48 13.17 5.94
CA VAL A 176 -2.38 13.63 4.88
C VAL A 176 -3.77 13.94 5.43
N SER A 177 -4.26 13.14 6.37
CA SER A 177 -5.60 13.33 6.97
C SER A 177 -5.76 14.68 7.67
N GLN A 178 -4.71 15.16 8.34
CA GLN A 178 -4.72 16.48 9.01
C GLN A 178 -4.82 17.64 8.02
N GLU A 179 -4.34 17.45 6.79
CA GLU A 179 -4.31 18.47 5.75
C GLU A 179 -5.61 18.51 4.92
N LEU A 180 -6.54 17.59 5.16
CA LEU A 180 -7.81 17.50 4.43
C LEU A 180 -8.97 18.23 5.12
N GLU A 181 -8.87 18.55 6.41
CA GLU A 181 -9.91 19.33 7.10
C GLU A 181 -10.05 20.74 6.49
N GLY A 182 -11.27 21.13 6.17
CA GLY A 182 -11.60 22.39 5.48
C GLY A 182 -11.48 22.34 3.96
N VAL A 183 -11.02 21.23 3.37
CA VAL A 183 -10.88 21.08 1.91
C VAL A 183 -12.24 20.76 1.28
N PRO A 184 -12.59 21.34 0.11
CA PRO A 184 -13.76 20.91 -0.65
C PRO A 184 -13.70 19.42 -1.01
N VAL A 185 -14.78 18.67 -0.82
CA VAL A 185 -14.79 17.21 -1.05
C VAL A 185 -14.36 16.84 -2.49
N THR A 186 -14.65 17.69 -3.47
CA THR A 186 -14.28 17.49 -4.88
C THR A 186 -12.78 17.67 -5.15
N GLU A 187 -12.07 18.39 -4.27
CA GLU A 187 -10.63 18.66 -4.36
C GLU A 187 -9.80 17.69 -3.49
N ALA A 188 -10.45 17.00 -2.55
CA ALA A 188 -9.79 16.18 -1.55
C ALA A 188 -8.84 15.13 -2.13
N GLU A 189 -9.19 14.49 -3.24
CA GLU A 189 -8.29 13.53 -3.92
C GLU A 189 -7.00 14.20 -4.40
N PHE A 190 -7.12 15.38 -5.01
CA PHE A 190 -5.98 16.13 -5.54
C PHE A 190 -5.10 16.65 -4.41
N ILE A 191 -5.70 17.23 -3.37
CA ILE A 191 -4.97 17.70 -2.19
C ILE A 191 -4.28 16.52 -1.49
N ALA A 192 -4.94 15.37 -1.34
CA ALA A 192 -4.30 14.18 -0.77
C ALA A 192 -3.06 13.76 -1.58
N ALA A 193 -3.12 13.80 -2.91
CA ALA A 193 -1.98 13.51 -3.77
C ALA A 193 -0.85 14.54 -3.60
N GLU A 194 -1.16 15.84 -3.52
CA GLU A 194 -0.18 16.90 -3.28
C GLU A 194 0.50 16.72 -1.92
N LYS A 195 -0.30 16.54 -0.85
CA LYS A 195 0.20 16.38 0.52
C LYS A 195 1.00 15.10 0.69
N PHE A 196 0.66 14.03 -0.03
CA PHE A 196 1.49 12.84 -0.11
C PHE A 196 2.91 13.13 -0.61
N HIS A 197 3.08 14.01 -1.60
CA HIS A 197 4.42 14.39 -2.08
C HIS A 197 5.16 15.32 -1.10
N ASN A 198 4.42 16.14 -0.34
CA ASN A 198 4.98 16.96 0.73
C ASN A 198 5.41 16.10 1.94
N TYR A 199 4.73 14.98 2.19
CA TYR A 199 5.22 13.93 3.08
C TYR A 199 6.43 13.27 2.40
N PRO A 200 7.67 13.42 2.88
CA PRO A 200 8.87 13.06 2.15
C PRO A 200 9.05 11.53 2.08
N CYS A 201 8.22 10.83 1.32
CA CYS A 201 8.15 9.38 1.24
C CYS A 201 9.52 8.80 0.86
N LEU A 202 9.92 7.75 1.57
CA LEU A 202 11.22 7.10 1.41
C LEU A 202 11.14 5.83 0.54
N ALA A 203 10.04 5.67 -0.20
CA ALA A 203 9.91 4.66 -1.24
C ALA A 203 10.63 5.11 -2.52
N SER A 204 11.16 4.14 -3.27
CA SER A 204 11.94 4.40 -4.47
C SER A 204 11.09 5.05 -5.56
N MET A 205 11.69 6.03 -6.23
CA MET A 205 11.18 6.63 -7.46
C MET A 205 11.64 5.88 -8.71
N ALA A 206 12.55 4.92 -8.58
CA ALA A 206 12.98 4.08 -9.69
C ALA A 206 11.80 3.24 -10.19
N LYS A 207 11.74 3.00 -11.50
CA LYS A 207 10.74 2.11 -12.09
C LYS A 207 10.95 0.70 -11.56
N ASP A 208 9.92 0.14 -10.96
CA ASP A 208 9.90 -1.23 -10.49
C ASP A 208 9.40 -2.16 -11.61
N PRO A 209 10.17 -3.20 -11.98
CA PRO A 209 9.75 -4.14 -13.03
C PRO A 209 8.53 -4.99 -12.66
N GLU A 210 8.32 -5.30 -11.38
CA GLU A 210 7.17 -6.10 -10.94
C GLU A 210 5.90 -5.24 -10.93
N LEU A 211 5.99 -3.98 -10.50
CA LEU A 211 4.83 -3.07 -10.43
C LEU A 211 4.54 -2.32 -11.73
N ASN A 212 5.45 -2.32 -12.71
CA ASN A 212 5.38 -1.47 -13.91
C ASN A 212 5.36 0.05 -13.63
N ASP A 213 5.66 0.48 -12.41
CA ASP A 213 5.69 1.87 -11.98
C ASP A 213 6.66 2.04 -10.79
N ALA A 214 6.86 3.26 -10.29
CA ALA A 214 7.62 3.47 -9.06
C ALA A 214 6.84 2.98 -7.82
N ILE A 215 7.56 2.41 -6.85
CA ILE A 215 6.98 2.01 -5.55
C ILE A 215 6.33 3.22 -4.86
N LEU A 216 6.95 4.42 -5.00
CA LEU A 216 6.41 5.67 -4.48
C LEU A 216 5.04 6.02 -5.11
N HIS A 217 4.85 5.83 -6.42
CA HIS A 217 3.56 6.10 -7.06
C HIS A 217 2.48 5.14 -6.56
N VAL A 218 2.79 3.85 -6.44
CA VAL A 218 1.86 2.85 -5.88
C VAL A 218 1.46 3.21 -4.44
N ALA A 219 2.39 3.72 -3.63
CA ALA A 219 2.10 4.23 -2.29
C ALA A 219 1.13 5.44 -2.32
N GLY A 220 1.34 6.38 -3.24
CA GLY A 220 0.46 7.53 -3.44
C GLY A 220 -0.94 7.12 -3.91
N TYR A 221 -1.06 6.05 -4.69
CA TYR A 221 -2.36 5.50 -5.07
C TYR A 221 -3.13 4.94 -3.88
N GLN A 222 -2.45 4.37 -2.86
CA GLN A 222 -3.12 3.82 -1.69
C GLN A 222 -3.85 4.89 -0.86
N ILE A 223 -3.22 6.06 -0.65
CA ILE A 223 -3.87 7.15 0.09
C ILE A 223 -5.00 7.80 -0.72
N ARG A 224 -4.82 7.98 -2.04
CA ARG A 224 -5.89 8.47 -2.92
C ARG A 224 -7.10 7.54 -2.92
N GLU A 225 -6.88 6.23 -3.01
CA GLU A 225 -7.95 5.23 -2.91
C GLU A 225 -8.70 5.34 -1.58
N ALA A 226 -8.00 5.51 -0.46
CA ALA A 226 -8.63 5.65 0.85
C ALA A 226 -9.53 6.90 0.93
N VAL A 227 -9.09 8.03 0.37
CA VAL A 227 -9.89 9.25 0.27
C VAL A 227 -11.12 9.05 -0.61
N LYS A 228 -10.94 8.49 -1.81
CA LYS A 228 -12.05 8.18 -2.74
C LYS A 228 -13.10 7.29 -2.08
N LYS A 229 -12.68 6.21 -1.41
CA LYS A 229 -13.56 5.28 -0.70
C LYS A 229 -14.30 5.96 0.45
N ALA A 230 -13.61 6.78 1.24
CA ALA A 230 -14.23 7.49 2.36
C ALA A 230 -15.28 8.50 1.88
N LEU A 231 -15.07 9.13 0.72
CA LEU A 231 -16.03 10.05 0.09
C LEU A 231 -17.12 9.33 -0.72
N SER A 232 -16.94 8.06 -1.05
CA SER A 232 -17.82 7.28 -1.95
C SER A 232 -17.95 7.86 -3.36
N PHE A 233 -16.98 8.63 -3.85
CA PHE A 233 -16.88 9.08 -5.24
C PHE A 233 -15.41 9.35 -5.63
N THR A 234 -15.14 9.50 -6.93
CA THR A 234 -13.89 10.04 -7.49
C THR A 234 -14.22 11.11 -8.52
N CYS A 235 -13.30 12.05 -8.76
CA CYS A 235 -13.44 13.03 -9.87
C CYS A 235 -12.61 12.65 -11.10
N LYS A 236 -11.83 11.56 -11.00
CA LYS A 236 -10.92 11.12 -12.06
C LYS A 236 -10.69 9.62 -12.03
N SER A 237 -10.93 8.96 -13.14
CA SER A 237 -10.62 7.53 -13.31
C SER A 237 -10.38 7.18 -14.77
N ALA A 238 -9.68 6.07 -15.00
CA ALA A 238 -9.78 5.37 -16.27
C ALA A 238 -11.13 4.64 -16.36
N VAL A 239 -11.77 4.69 -17.52
CA VAL A 239 -13.05 4.02 -17.84
C VAL A 239 -12.86 3.24 -19.13
N VAL A 240 -13.56 2.10 -19.23
CA VAL A 240 -13.56 1.25 -20.41
C VAL A 240 -14.86 1.48 -21.19
N ASP A 241 -14.73 1.76 -22.48
CA ASP A 241 -15.83 1.67 -23.44
C ASP A 241 -16.13 0.19 -23.72
N GLU A 242 -17.22 -0.31 -23.14
CA GLU A 242 -17.64 -1.70 -23.30
C GLU A 242 -18.00 -2.04 -24.75
N GLU A 243 -18.47 -1.10 -25.58
CA GLU A 243 -18.83 -1.40 -26.98
C GLU A 243 -17.59 -1.70 -27.82
N CYS A 244 -16.48 -1.04 -27.50
CA CYS A 244 -15.19 -1.23 -28.15
C CYS A 244 -14.40 -2.40 -27.56
N CYS A 245 -14.55 -2.70 -26.26
CA CYS A 245 -13.73 -3.70 -25.58
C CYS A 245 -14.01 -5.12 -26.09
N MET A 246 -13.03 -5.69 -26.80
CA MET A 246 -13.11 -7.05 -27.37
C MET A 246 -12.70 -8.17 -26.38
N GLY A 247 -12.40 -7.85 -25.13
CA GLY A 247 -12.04 -8.85 -24.12
C GLY A 247 -10.77 -9.64 -24.45
N GLU A 248 -10.88 -10.96 -24.53
CA GLU A 248 -9.75 -11.86 -24.84
C GLU A 248 -9.34 -11.83 -26.32
N ASP A 249 -10.28 -11.54 -27.23
CA ASP A 249 -10.04 -11.57 -28.67
C ASP A 249 -9.00 -10.50 -29.07
N GLY A 250 -7.77 -10.94 -29.38
CA GLY A 250 -6.68 -10.07 -29.88
C GLY A 250 -6.08 -9.09 -28.86
N CYS A 251 -6.50 -9.13 -27.60
CA CYS A 251 -6.02 -8.25 -26.52
C CYS A 251 -5.36 -9.00 -25.36
N GLU A 252 -5.79 -10.23 -25.01
CA GLU A 252 -5.26 -11.00 -23.87
C GLU A 252 -5.23 -10.20 -22.55
N HIS A 253 -6.13 -9.22 -22.39
CA HIS A 253 -6.22 -8.33 -21.24
C HIS A 253 -4.91 -7.61 -20.86
N LEU A 254 -4.15 -7.10 -21.83
CA LEU A 254 -2.91 -6.34 -21.60
C LEU A 254 -3.04 -5.27 -20.49
N CYS A 255 -4.21 -4.62 -20.39
CA CYS A 255 -4.51 -3.64 -19.34
C CYS A 255 -4.26 -4.18 -17.91
N LEU A 256 -4.56 -5.46 -17.65
CA LEU A 256 -4.36 -6.13 -16.37
C LEU A 256 -2.86 -6.26 -16.06
N GLY A 257 -2.08 -6.74 -17.02
CA GLY A 257 -0.64 -6.97 -16.84
C GLY A 257 0.18 -5.69 -16.65
N VAL A 258 -0.27 -4.56 -17.19
CA VAL A 258 0.43 -3.27 -17.07
C VAL A 258 -0.06 -2.41 -15.91
N CYS A 259 -1.13 -2.81 -15.21
CA CYS A 259 -1.70 -2.01 -14.14
C CYS A 259 -0.88 -2.14 -12.83
N PRO A 260 -0.29 -1.05 -12.31
CA PRO A 260 0.54 -1.13 -11.11
C PRO A 260 -0.24 -1.52 -9.86
N GLN A 261 -1.53 -1.16 -9.80
CA GLN A 261 -2.38 -1.53 -8.69
C GLN A 261 -2.74 -3.02 -8.72
N VAL A 262 -2.96 -3.60 -9.90
CA VAL A 262 -3.13 -5.05 -10.04
C VAL A 262 -1.88 -5.79 -9.62
N ASN A 263 -0.71 -5.35 -10.07
CA ASN A 263 0.56 -5.97 -9.71
C ASN A 263 0.92 -5.79 -8.22
N ALA A 264 0.36 -4.77 -7.56
CA ALA A 264 0.41 -4.61 -6.10
C ALA A 264 -0.67 -5.44 -5.36
N GLY A 265 -1.40 -6.32 -6.05
CA GLY A 265 -2.41 -7.20 -5.47
C GLY A 265 -3.79 -6.54 -5.23
N ASN A 266 -4.13 -5.48 -5.96
CA ASN A 266 -5.46 -4.84 -5.91
C ASN A 266 -6.35 -5.30 -7.06
N GLY A 267 -7.65 -5.46 -6.79
CA GLY A 267 -8.67 -5.76 -7.80
C GLY A 267 -9.07 -4.54 -8.63
N THR A 268 -8.11 -3.76 -9.11
CA THR A 268 -8.36 -2.51 -9.84
C THR A 268 -8.89 -2.73 -11.24
N ILE A 269 -8.48 -3.83 -11.88
CA ILE A 269 -9.05 -4.27 -13.16
C ILE A 269 -9.68 -5.64 -12.92
N ILE A 270 -10.95 -5.76 -13.26
CA ILE A 270 -11.76 -6.97 -13.08
C ILE A 270 -12.24 -7.41 -14.45
N ILE A 271 -12.01 -8.67 -14.80
CA ILE A 271 -12.58 -9.26 -16.01
C ILE A 271 -14.01 -9.71 -15.72
N GLN A 272 -14.96 -9.16 -16.45
CA GLN A 272 -16.38 -9.44 -16.35
C GLN A 272 -16.72 -10.80 -16.98
N ALA A 273 -17.93 -11.29 -16.74
CA ALA A 273 -18.38 -12.60 -17.23
C ALA A 273 -18.45 -12.68 -18.77
N ASP A 274 -18.56 -11.54 -19.46
CA ASP A 274 -18.51 -11.42 -20.91
C ASP A 274 -17.08 -11.24 -21.47
N GLY A 275 -16.06 -11.36 -20.60
CA GLY A 275 -14.65 -11.19 -20.94
C GLY A 275 -14.19 -9.74 -21.00
N LYS A 276 -15.05 -8.74 -20.80
CA LYS A 276 -14.64 -7.33 -20.87
C LYS A 276 -13.97 -6.87 -19.58
N ALA A 277 -13.10 -5.87 -19.71
CA ALA A 277 -12.42 -5.30 -18.56
C ALA A 277 -13.28 -4.19 -17.93
N TYR A 278 -13.43 -4.26 -16.61
CA TYR A 278 -13.95 -3.17 -15.78
C TYR A 278 -12.81 -2.60 -14.93
N ILE A 279 -12.69 -1.27 -14.88
CA ILE A 279 -11.71 -0.58 -14.03
C ILE A 279 -12.44 -0.03 -12.80
N ASP A 280 -12.04 -0.44 -11.60
CA ASP A 280 -12.55 0.08 -10.34
C ASP A 280 -12.09 1.53 -10.13
N PRO A 281 -13.00 2.52 -10.16
CA PRO A 281 -12.64 3.93 -10.02
C PRO A 281 -12.06 4.29 -8.65
N ALA A 282 -12.37 3.49 -7.62
CA ALA A 282 -11.86 3.71 -6.27
C ALA A 282 -10.35 3.47 -6.21
N SER A 283 -9.88 2.34 -6.75
CA SER A 283 -8.46 1.96 -6.72
C SER A 283 -7.66 2.41 -7.94
N CYS A 284 -8.30 2.95 -8.99
CA CYS A 284 -7.60 3.46 -10.17
C CYS A 284 -6.65 4.62 -9.81
N GLY A 285 -5.35 4.45 -10.12
CA GLY A 285 -4.31 5.46 -9.94
C GLY A 285 -4.25 6.55 -11.03
N SER A 286 -5.03 6.41 -12.11
CA SER A 286 -5.06 7.34 -13.26
C SER A 286 -3.70 7.51 -13.96
N CYS A 287 -2.84 6.48 -13.95
CA CYS A 287 -1.47 6.50 -14.50
C CYS A 287 -1.40 6.33 -16.03
N GLN A 288 -2.53 6.04 -16.68
CA GLN A 288 -2.67 5.89 -18.14
C GLN A 288 -1.83 4.77 -18.76
N LEU A 289 -1.29 3.82 -17.98
CA LEU A 289 -0.58 2.65 -18.52
C LEU A 289 -1.52 1.76 -19.34
N CYS A 290 -2.70 1.42 -18.81
CA CYS A 290 -3.69 0.62 -19.53
C CYS A 290 -4.19 1.26 -20.83
N ILE A 291 -4.27 2.59 -20.87
CA ILE A 291 -4.69 3.35 -22.06
C ILE A 291 -3.67 3.17 -23.20
N ARG A 292 -2.39 3.30 -22.87
CA ARG A 292 -1.29 3.16 -23.85
C ARG A 292 -1.18 1.76 -24.43
N GLU A 293 -1.58 0.76 -23.66
CA GLU A 293 -1.43 -0.66 -24.00
C GLU A 293 -2.72 -1.28 -24.55
N CYS A 294 -3.84 -0.55 -24.55
CA CYS A 294 -5.09 -1.05 -25.13
C CYS A 294 -5.00 -1.05 -26.67
N PRO A 295 -4.99 -2.21 -27.35
CA PRO A 295 -4.84 -2.27 -28.80
C PRO A 295 -6.06 -1.72 -29.56
N TYR A 296 -7.22 -1.68 -28.89
CA TYR A 296 -8.49 -1.22 -29.45
C TYR A 296 -8.80 0.23 -29.09
N GLY A 297 -8.02 0.88 -28.22
CA GLY A 297 -8.25 2.27 -27.81
C GLY A 297 -9.52 2.47 -26.97
N CYS A 298 -10.00 1.43 -26.29
CA CYS A 298 -11.27 1.47 -25.55
C CYS A 298 -11.15 1.98 -24.12
N ILE A 299 -10.02 2.55 -23.72
CA ILE A 299 -9.81 3.03 -22.35
C ILE A 299 -9.44 4.50 -22.41
N GLU A 300 -10.13 5.33 -21.64
CA GLU A 300 -9.84 6.76 -21.54
C GLU A 300 -9.87 7.25 -20.09
N ILE A 301 -9.27 8.42 -19.83
CA ILE A 301 -9.44 9.10 -18.55
C ILE A 301 -10.68 9.98 -18.64
N VAL A 302 -11.59 9.76 -17.70
CA VAL A 302 -12.76 10.62 -17.46
C VAL A 302 -12.45 11.52 -16.26
N GLU A 303 -12.73 12.81 -16.40
CA GLU A 303 -12.56 13.85 -15.38
C GLU A 303 -13.92 14.42 -14.95
N GLU A 304 -14.79 13.57 -14.42
CA GLU A 304 -16.09 13.94 -13.89
C GLU A 304 -16.37 13.22 -12.57
N LYS A 305 -17.37 13.69 -11.81
CA LYS A 305 -17.75 13.05 -10.54
C LYS A 305 -18.41 11.70 -10.83
N MET A 306 -17.77 10.63 -10.37
CA MET A 306 -18.23 9.26 -10.47
C MET A 306 -18.48 8.69 -9.06
N ASP A 307 -19.73 8.35 -8.76
CA ASP A 307 -20.07 7.71 -7.49
C ASP A 307 -19.53 6.27 -7.45
N LEU A 308 -18.98 5.87 -6.30
CA LEU A 308 -18.49 4.52 -6.06
C LEU A 308 -19.64 3.68 -5.51
N GLU A 309 -20.01 2.60 -6.22
CA GLU A 309 -20.95 1.64 -5.66
C GLU A 309 -20.38 1.05 -4.36
N LYS A 310 -21.17 1.08 -3.27
CA LYS A 310 -20.89 0.29 -2.06
C LYS A 310 -21.10 -1.19 -2.38
N LYS A 311 -20.20 -1.81 -3.15
CA LYS A 311 -20.25 -3.26 -3.36
C LYS A 311 -19.96 -3.93 -2.03
N SER A 312 -21.00 -4.53 -1.46
CA SER A 312 -20.87 -5.55 -0.43
C SER A 312 -20.24 -6.77 -1.10
N ILE A 313 -18.91 -6.78 -1.24
CA ILE A 313 -18.19 -7.91 -1.82
C ILE A 313 -18.29 -9.06 -0.82
N LYS A 314 -19.25 -9.97 -1.04
CA LYS A 314 -19.11 -11.32 -0.53
C LYS A 314 -17.96 -11.96 -1.30
N ILE A 315 -16.80 -12.02 -0.65
CA ILE A 315 -15.72 -12.90 -1.07
C ILE A 315 -16.31 -14.32 -0.97
N ILE A 316 -16.38 -15.02 -2.10
CA ILE A 316 -16.62 -16.47 -2.13
C ILE A 316 -15.30 -17.15 -1.82
#